data_AF-A0A7S1PT86-F1
#
_entry.id   AF-A0A7S1PT86-F1
#
_cell.length_a   1.000
_cell.length_b   1.000
_cell.length_c   1.000
_cell.angle_alpha   90.00
_cell.angle_beta   90.00
_cell.angle_gamma   90.00
#
_symmetry.space_group_name_H-M   'P 1'
#
loop_
_entity.id
_entity.type
_entity.pdbx_description
1 polymer ?
#
loop_
_entity_poly.entity_id
_entity_poly.type
_entity_poly.pdbx_seq_one_letter_code
_entity_poly.pdbx_strand_id
1 'polypeptide(L)'
;MLKDFHADQVPGVYLKNKGTGMCMDVKGTLATDYRSPLILFWCEFPNAGFSQDQQWDTMSKNGLVKNTRSGKCMASASSHDKTWMVQVVCNDTDAMQQWEVTAEHFLKNKGSKLCMDSSMTMVTCPYTDQKFSMKANGLIVNTLSNLCLIAKPAFLQGVGEGDDVVLGKCDDAEGSYQHWELETSGALVNKLSGLCMNLKPEQGREDRPTIMLGRCGAEELAAAATMVWNLSPDGFFKNRHTGKCLNVRGMPGVAAGSLLEINACEDKSVNVKGLWSVKPGGFIMNIGKDKNDQYKCITVSGEPWDTKVKEAAGTRLVLLPCKTNTDQKWEITPQGFIRSVIGGQKCIDLVPDPNPDGKMWLMNCADRNDPNVYADMKFTFGSGTLRSRLYQTCASISTTSGSGVLELDNCTQVKTTQDLHDGNLIKRPDGAIQSGSNCLDVVDLGAGGAKAAVLKPCLQG
;
A
#
# COMPACT_ATOMS: atom_id res chain seq x y z
N MET A 1 0.17 4.53 -20.51
CA MET A 1 -0.42 5.80 -20.05
C MET A 1 -1.80 5.46 -19.48
N LEU A 2 -1.86 5.03 -18.22
CA LEU A 2 -3.12 4.83 -17.52
C LEU A 2 -3.43 6.13 -16.80
N LYS A 3 -4.44 6.85 -17.32
CA LYS A 3 -5.27 7.75 -16.52
C LYS A 3 -5.94 6.90 -15.41
N ASP A 4 -6.79 7.49 -14.59
CA ASP A 4 -7.71 6.78 -13.68
C ASP A 4 -7.41 7.04 -12.20
N PHE A 5 -7.36 8.33 -11.86
CA PHE A 5 -8.43 8.88 -11.05
C PHE A 5 -9.66 8.96 -11.97
N HIS A 6 -10.60 8.02 -11.91
CA HIS A 6 -11.80 8.08 -12.74
C HIS A 6 -12.67 9.24 -12.27
N ALA A 7 -12.60 10.35 -13.00
CA ALA A 7 -13.50 11.49 -12.91
C ALA A 7 -14.27 11.57 -14.23
N ASP A 8 -15.20 10.64 -14.45
CA ASP A 8 -16.14 10.71 -15.56
C ASP A 8 -17.46 11.32 -15.06
N GLN A 9 -17.65 12.58 -15.46
CA GLN A 9 -18.86 13.41 -15.57
C GLN A 9 -20.11 13.08 -14.72
N VAL A 10 -20.05 13.45 -13.43
CA VAL A 10 -21.18 14.00 -12.64
C VAL A 10 -20.60 15.17 -11.81
N PRO A 11 -21.30 16.29 -11.61
CA PRO A 11 -20.84 17.32 -10.67
C PRO A 11 -20.65 16.70 -9.27
N GLY A 12 -19.42 16.73 -8.76
CA GLY A 12 -19.02 16.02 -7.54
C GLY A 12 -18.35 14.69 -7.86
N VAL A 13 -17.03 14.64 -7.74
CA VAL A 13 -16.25 13.42 -7.92
C VAL A 13 -16.04 12.73 -6.56
N TYR A 14 -16.00 11.40 -6.57
CA TYR A 14 -15.55 10.66 -5.40
C TYR A 14 -14.04 10.73 -5.28
N LEU A 15 -13.55 11.09 -4.10
CA LEU A 15 -12.15 10.92 -3.76
C LEU A 15 -11.94 9.51 -3.21
N LYS A 16 -11.42 8.61 -4.04
CA LYS A 16 -11.23 7.19 -3.67
C LYS A 16 -9.80 6.91 -3.21
N ASN A 17 -9.68 6.19 -2.10
CA ASN A 17 -8.42 5.60 -1.69
C ASN A 17 -8.07 4.44 -2.65
N LYS A 18 -6.92 4.51 -3.32
CA LYS A 18 -6.51 3.51 -4.32
C LYS A 18 -6.29 2.11 -3.73
N GLY A 19 -5.84 2.01 -2.48
CA GLY A 19 -5.54 0.73 -1.84
C GLY A 19 -6.80 -0.05 -1.45
N THR A 20 -7.83 0.66 -0.99
CA THR A 20 -9.08 0.03 -0.52
C THR A 20 -10.24 0.12 -1.48
N GLY A 21 -10.24 1.13 -2.36
CA GLY A 21 -11.39 1.49 -3.17
C GLY A 21 -12.47 2.28 -2.42
N MET A 22 -12.29 2.56 -1.13
CA MET A 22 -13.23 3.33 -0.30
C MET A 22 -13.22 4.81 -0.67
N CYS A 23 -14.35 5.48 -0.45
CA CYS A 23 -14.56 6.89 -0.70
C CYS A 23 -14.27 7.73 0.54
N MET A 24 -13.73 8.93 0.34
CA MET A 24 -13.66 9.95 1.38
C MET A 24 -15.07 10.46 1.68
N ASP A 25 -15.42 10.40 2.96
CA ASP A 25 -16.76 10.63 3.49
C ASP A 25 -16.70 11.63 4.64
N VAL A 26 -17.75 12.44 4.80
CA VAL A 26 -17.94 13.24 6.01
C VAL A 26 -18.69 12.39 7.02
N LYS A 27 -18.06 12.11 8.17
CA LYS A 27 -18.62 11.22 9.19
C LYS A 27 -20.05 11.63 9.59
N GLY A 28 -20.98 10.71 9.37
CA GLY A 28 -22.39 10.81 9.76
C GLY A 28 -23.29 10.86 8.53
N THR A 29 -24.55 10.42 8.67
CA THR A 29 -25.49 10.40 7.54
C THR A 29 -25.85 11.83 7.13
N LEU A 30 -25.50 12.24 5.91
CA LEU A 30 -25.82 13.57 5.37
C LEU A 30 -25.10 14.69 6.11
N ALA A 31 -23.92 14.41 6.65
CA ALA A 31 -23.26 15.31 7.58
C ALA A 31 -22.90 16.65 6.91
N THR A 32 -23.52 17.73 7.39
CA THR A 32 -23.22 19.10 6.93
C THR A 32 -22.60 19.98 8.02
N ASP A 33 -22.38 19.45 9.22
CA ASP A 33 -21.94 20.24 10.36
C ASP A 33 -20.51 20.76 10.21
N TYR A 34 -20.25 21.89 10.86
CA TYR A 34 -18.92 22.48 10.93
C TYR A 34 -17.99 21.60 11.78
N ARG A 35 -16.79 21.32 11.26
CA ARG A 35 -15.78 20.44 11.85
C ARG A 35 -16.18 18.97 11.98
N SER A 36 -17.17 18.50 11.21
CA SER A 36 -17.38 17.06 11.06
C SER A 36 -16.10 16.38 10.58
N PRO A 37 -15.65 15.29 11.23
CA PRO A 37 -14.48 14.53 10.82
C PRO A 37 -14.66 13.92 9.43
N LEU A 38 -13.58 13.81 8.67
CA LEU A 38 -13.56 13.00 7.45
C LEU A 38 -13.07 11.58 7.75
N ILE A 39 -13.67 10.60 7.09
CA ILE A 39 -13.35 9.18 7.22
C ILE A 39 -13.26 8.54 5.83
N LEU A 40 -12.72 7.32 5.75
CA LEU A 40 -12.95 6.46 4.60
C LEU A 40 -14.19 5.61 4.87
N PHE A 41 -15.07 5.54 3.88
CA PHE A 41 -16.28 4.75 3.94
C PHE A 41 -16.59 4.09 2.59
N TRP A 42 -17.49 3.11 2.59
CA TRP A 42 -17.96 2.49 1.37
C TRP A 42 -18.57 3.56 0.44
N CYS A 43 -18.21 3.49 -0.84
CA CYS A 43 -18.72 4.41 -1.83
C CYS A 43 -20.22 4.18 -2.04
N GLU A 44 -21.02 5.16 -1.64
CA GLU A 44 -22.47 5.12 -1.81
C GLU A 44 -22.85 5.39 -3.28
N PHE A 45 -24.05 4.94 -3.69
CA PHE A 45 -24.52 5.10 -5.07
C PHE A 45 -24.66 6.59 -5.47
N PRO A 46 -24.11 7.04 -6.61
CA PRO A 46 -24.00 8.46 -6.98
C PRO A 46 -25.29 9.27 -7.05
N ASN A 47 -26.43 8.59 -7.22
CA ASN A 47 -27.73 9.22 -7.35
C ASN A 47 -28.57 9.12 -6.07
N ALA A 48 -28.07 8.46 -5.02
CA ALA A 48 -28.76 8.43 -3.74
C ALA A 48 -28.58 9.79 -3.05
N GLY A 49 -29.64 10.33 -2.46
CA GLY A 49 -29.52 11.55 -1.64
C GLY A 49 -28.55 11.40 -0.46
N PHE A 50 -28.17 10.16 -0.13
CA PHE A 50 -27.20 9.82 0.89
C PHE A 50 -25.76 10.09 0.47
N SER A 51 -25.39 9.86 -0.79
CA SER A 51 -24.00 9.88 -1.23
C SER A 51 -23.37 11.27 -1.41
N GLN A 52 -24.13 12.34 -1.20
CA GLN A 52 -23.67 13.69 -1.55
C GLN A 52 -22.58 14.20 -0.60
N ASP A 53 -22.49 13.68 0.62
CA ASP A 53 -21.40 13.97 1.56
C ASP A 53 -20.10 13.22 1.23
N GLN A 54 -20.12 12.31 0.24
CA GLN A 54 -18.95 11.65 -0.33
C GLN A 54 -18.50 12.27 -1.67
N GLN A 55 -19.23 13.27 -2.15
CA GLN A 55 -18.96 13.94 -3.41
C GLN A 55 -18.20 15.25 -3.16
N TRP A 56 -17.12 15.43 -3.92
CA TRP A 56 -16.21 16.53 -3.74
C TRP A 56 -16.05 17.28 -5.07
N ASP A 57 -16.18 18.60 -5.01
CA ASP A 57 -15.72 19.51 -6.05
C ASP A 57 -14.23 19.75 -5.83
N THR A 58 -13.42 19.10 -6.66
CA THR A 58 -11.98 19.00 -6.45
C THR A 58 -11.24 20.14 -7.12
N MET A 59 -10.40 20.81 -6.33
CA MET A 59 -9.33 21.68 -6.79
C MET A 59 -9.82 22.81 -7.69
N SER A 60 -10.63 23.71 -7.10
CA SER A 60 -10.81 25.06 -7.66
C SER A 60 -9.44 25.74 -7.85
N LYS A 61 -9.37 26.87 -8.59
CA LYS A 61 -8.10 27.57 -8.89
C LYS A 61 -7.17 27.79 -7.67
N ASN A 62 -7.73 27.78 -6.45
CA ASN A 62 -7.00 28.05 -5.20
C ASN A 62 -6.62 26.75 -4.43
N GLY A 63 -6.88 25.56 -4.98
CA GLY A 63 -6.56 24.27 -4.35
C GLY A 63 -7.56 23.84 -3.26
N LEU A 64 -8.75 24.43 -3.20
CA LEU A 64 -9.78 23.99 -2.26
C LEU A 64 -10.41 22.68 -2.72
N VAL A 65 -10.78 21.83 -1.76
CA VAL A 65 -11.55 20.61 -1.98
C VAL A 65 -12.87 20.77 -1.23
N LYS A 66 -13.97 20.99 -1.96
CA LYS A 66 -15.25 21.40 -1.40
C LYS A 66 -16.23 20.24 -1.45
N ASN A 67 -16.85 19.91 -0.32
CA ASN A 67 -17.93 18.94 -0.29
C ASN A 67 -19.15 19.50 -1.03
N THR A 68 -19.70 18.75 -1.98
CA THR A 68 -20.78 19.27 -2.85
C THR A 68 -22.09 19.45 -2.10
N ARG A 69 -22.33 18.64 -1.06
CA ARG A 69 -23.52 18.74 -0.21
C ARG A 69 -23.47 19.94 0.73
N SER A 70 -22.44 20.00 1.57
CA SER A 70 -22.37 20.98 2.67
C SER A 70 -21.87 22.35 2.23
N GLY A 71 -21.24 22.42 1.06
CA GLY A 71 -20.53 23.58 0.56
C GLY A 71 -19.29 23.96 1.37
N LYS A 72 -18.87 23.12 2.31
CA LYS A 72 -17.70 23.32 3.17
C LYS A 72 -16.44 22.73 2.53
N CYS A 73 -15.29 23.25 2.92
CA CYS A 73 -14.00 22.84 2.41
C CYS A 73 -13.31 21.88 3.37
N MET A 74 -12.62 20.91 2.80
CA MET A 74 -11.72 20.03 3.54
C MET A 74 -10.55 20.83 4.12
N ALA A 75 -10.26 20.60 5.40
CA ALA A 75 -9.16 21.23 6.10
C ALA A 75 -8.43 20.24 7.01
N SER A 76 -7.13 20.47 7.19
CA SER A 76 -6.38 19.83 8.26
C SER A 76 -6.62 20.61 9.57
N ALA A 77 -7.06 19.90 10.61
CA ALA A 77 -7.17 20.44 11.95
C ALA A 77 -6.16 19.74 12.87
N SER A 78 -5.45 20.51 13.70
CA SER A 78 -4.53 19.99 14.71
C SER A 78 -5.07 20.20 16.13
N SER A 79 -4.87 19.22 17.01
CA SER A 79 -4.88 19.43 18.46
C SER A 79 -3.75 18.65 19.12
N HIS A 80 -3.03 19.32 20.01
CA HIS A 80 -1.92 18.91 20.90
C HIS A 80 -0.85 17.92 20.40
N ASP A 81 -1.16 16.87 19.64
CA ASP A 81 -0.21 15.93 19.00
C ASP A 81 -0.80 15.20 17.76
N LYS A 82 -2.03 15.50 17.35
CA LYS A 82 -2.72 14.81 16.25
C LYS A 82 -3.28 15.81 15.25
N THR A 83 -3.07 15.50 13.98
CA THR A 83 -3.67 16.25 12.87
C THR A 83 -4.66 15.32 12.16
N TRP A 84 -5.92 15.73 12.12
CA TRP A 84 -7.00 14.99 11.47
C TRP A 84 -7.72 15.87 10.47
N MET A 85 -8.55 15.22 9.65
CA MET A 85 -9.28 15.84 8.57
C MET A 85 -10.69 16.24 8.99
N VAL A 86 -11.11 17.44 8.63
CA VAL A 86 -12.47 17.94 8.88
C VAL A 86 -13.00 18.73 7.69
N GLN A 87 -14.31 18.94 7.65
CA GLN A 87 -14.90 20.00 6.80
C GLN A 87 -15.14 21.30 7.58
N VAL A 88 -14.82 22.45 7.00
CA VAL A 88 -14.96 23.79 7.61
C VAL A 88 -15.47 24.79 6.59
N VAL A 89 -15.89 25.98 7.04
CA VAL A 89 -16.23 27.07 6.11
C VAL A 89 -15.03 27.38 5.22
N CYS A 90 -15.27 27.40 3.90
CA CYS A 90 -14.24 27.63 2.90
C CYS A 90 -13.57 29.00 3.09
N ASN A 91 -12.24 28.99 3.19
CA ASN A 91 -11.39 30.17 3.17
C ASN A 91 -10.23 29.92 2.20
N ASP A 92 -10.20 30.64 1.08
CA ASP A 92 -9.21 30.46 0.03
C ASP A 92 -7.84 31.06 0.37
N THR A 93 -7.74 31.85 1.44
CA THR A 93 -6.47 32.35 1.98
C THR A 93 -5.85 31.43 3.02
N ASP A 94 -6.61 30.46 3.54
CA ASP A 94 -6.14 29.54 4.57
C ASP A 94 -5.42 28.35 3.93
N ALA A 95 -4.08 28.34 4.06
CA ALA A 95 -3.24 27.27 3.52
C ALA A 95 -3.57 25.88 4.10
N MET A 96 -4.25 25.79 5.25
CA MET A 96 -4.71 24.51 5.83
C MET A 96 -5.94 23.94 5.11
N GLN A 97 -6.62 24.74 4.28
CA GLN A 97 -7.72 24.30 3.42
C GLN A 97 -7.30 24.08 1.96
N GLN A 98 -6.05 24.40 1.63
CA GLN A 98 -5.51 24.26 0.30
C GLN A 98 -4.75 22.94 0.15
N TRP A 99 -5.04 22.24 -0.94
CA TRP A 99 -4.53 20.92 -1.25
C TRP A 99 -3.89 20.89 -2.62
N GLU A 100 -3.00 19.94 -2.80
CA GLU A 100 -2.42 19.58 -4.09
C GLU A 100 -2.33 18.06 -4.21
N VAL A 101 -2.52 17.54 -5.42
CA VAL A 101 -2.21 16.14 -5.72
C VAL A 101 -0.76 16.07 -6.16
N THR A 102 0.05 15.30 -5.43
CA THR A 102 1.47 15.13 -5.75
C THR A 102 1.64 14.30 -7.03
N ALA A 103 2.86 14.29 -7.60
CA ALA A 103 3.18 13.46 -8.76
C ALA A 103 2.96 11.95 -8.51
N GLU A 104 3.03 11.51 -7.24
CA GLU A 104 2.76 10.13 -6.83
C GLU A 104 1.30 9.88 -6.44
N HIS A 105 0.43 10.84 -6.72
CA HIS A 105 -1.01 10.82 -6.45
C HIS A 105 -1.39 10.80 -4.96
N PHE A 106 -0.58 11.43 -4.12
CA PHE A 106 -0.95 11.71 -2.73
C PHE A 106 -1.66 13.05 -2.60
N LEU A 107 -2.62 13.15 -1.69
CA LEU A 107 -3.28 14.40 -1.37
C LEU A 107 -2.48 15.12 -0.28
N LYS A 108 -1.82 16.21 -0.65
CA LYS A 108 -0.93 16.98 0.22
C LYS A 108 -1.55 18.31 0.60
N ASN A 109 -1.46 18.64 1.88
CA ASN A 109 -1.88 19.93 2.39
C ASN A 109 -0.80 20.99 2.15
N LYS A 110 -1.16 22.14 1.58
CA LYS A 110 -0.19 23.19 1.26
C LYS A 110 0.34 23.92 2.49
N GLY A 111 -0.45 24.03 3.57
CA GLY A 111 -0.04 24.67 4.82
C GLY A 111 0.95 23.81 5.61
N SER A 112 0.53 22.60 5.99
CA SER A 112 1.36 21.68 6.80
C SER A 112 2.46 20.95 6.02
N LYS A 113 2.37 20.91 4.68
CA LYS A 113 3.26 20.12 3.80
C LYS A 113 3.20 18.60 4.02
N LEU A 114 2.25 18.13 4.82
CA LEU A 114 2.01 16.72 5.08
C LEU A 114 1.01 16.14 4.06
N CYS A 115 1.02 14.83 3.89
CA CYS A 115 0.02 14.13 3.08
C CYS A 115 -1.00 13.44 3.97
N MET A 116 -2.21 13.31 3.46
CA MET A 116 -3.24 12.51 4.09
C MET A 116 -2.98 11.02 3.83
N ASP A 117 -2.97 10.22 4.89
CA ASP A 117 -2.87 8.76 4.80
C ASP A 117 -4.25 8.09 4.73
N SER A 118 -4.25 6.76 4.71
CA SER A 118 -5.48 5.97 4.65
C SER A 118 -6.29 6.00 5.96
N SER A 119 -5.68 6.43 7.06
CA SER A 119 -6.33 6.59 8.37
C SER A 119 -6.96 7.98 8.55
N MET A 120 -6.99 8.79 7.47
CA MET A 120 -7.39 10.20 7.50
C MET A 120 -6.58 11.06 8.48
N THR A 121 -5.30 10.71 8.64
CA THR A 121 -4.34 11.48 9.43
C THR A 121 -3.31 12.14 8.52
N MET A 122 -2.71 13.23 8.99
CA MET A 122 -1.64 13.88 8.26
C MET A 122 -0.30 13.25 8.66
N VAL A 123 0.40 12.69 7.68
CA VAL A 123 1.70 12.07 7.85
C VAL A 123 2.73 12.74 6.96
N THR A 124 4.02 12.58 7.27
CA THR A 124 5.07 12.91 6.31
C THR A 124 4.74 12.18 5.02
N CYS A 125 4.70 12.93 3.92
CA CYS A 125 4.28 12.37 2.64
C CYS A 125 5.05 11.08 2.34
N PRO A 126 4.35 9.97 2.07
CA PRO A 126 4.91 8.65 1.83
C PRO A 126 5.60 8.60 0.45
N TYR A 127 6.57 9.48 0.28
CA TYR A 127 7.37 9.57 -0.91
C TYR A 127 8.40 8.44 -0.90
N THR A 128 8.79 7.99 -2.09
CA THR A 128 10.03 7.23 -2.25
C THR A 128 10.97 8.01 -3.15
N ASP A 129 12.14 8.34 -2.60
CA ASP A 129 13.26 8.89 -3.34
C ASP A 129 14.13 7.77 -3.96
N GLN A 130 13.66 6.52 -3.94
CA GLN A 130 14.32 5.36 -4.54
C GLN A 130 13.83 5.04 -5.95
N LYS A 131 12.88 5.82 -6.47
CA LYS A 131 12.33 5.64 -7.81
C LYS A 131 12.96 6.60 -8.81
N PHE A 132 13.33 6.03 -9.94
CA PHE A 132 14.02 6.72 -11.02
C PHE A 132 13.41 6.33 -12.36
N SER A 133 13.46 7.26 -13.31
CA SER A 133 13.08 7.06 -14.71
C SER A 133 14.31 7.30 -15.57
N MET A 134 14.70 6.29 -16.34
CA MET A 134 15.71 6.44 -17.38
C MET A 134 15.05 6.98 -18.65
N LYS A 135 15.54 8.12 -19.15
CA LYS A 135 15.06 8.77 -20.37
C LYS A 135 15.84 8.26 -21.59
N ALA A 136 15.27 8.45 -22.77
CA ALA A 136 15.89 8.03 -24.03
C ALA A 136 17.22 8.75 -24.31
N ASN A 137 17.39 9.98 -23.83
CA ASN A 137 18.64 10.73 -23.92
C ASN A 137 19.70 10.27 -22.88
N GLY A 138 19.40 9.27 -22.03
CA GLY A 138 20.34 8.77 -21.03
C GLY A 138 20.30 9.50 -19.68
N LEU A 139 19.43 10.49 -19.50
CA LEU A 139 19.19 11.07 -18.18
C LEU A 139 18.48 10.06 -17.26
N ILE A 140 18.98 9.91 -16.03
CA ILE A 140 18.31 9.16 -14.98
C ILE A 140 17.70 10.16 -14.00
N VAL A 141 16.37 10.26 -14.01
CA VAL A 141 15.62 11.28 -13.27
C VAL A 141 14.98 10.65 -12.05
N ASN A 142 15.27 11.15 -10.86
CA ASN A 142 14.55 10.78 -9.65
C ASN A 142 13.09 11.26 -9.75
N THR A 143 12.14 10.34 -9.61
CA THR A 143 10.72 10.62 -9.90
C THR A 143 10.06 11.54 -8.88
N LEU A 144 10.64 11.62 -7.68
CA LEU A 144 10.13 12.46 -6.60
C LEU A 144 10.59 13.92 -6.75
N SER A 145 11.89 14.13 -6.94
CA SER A 145 12.52 15.46 -6.96
C SER A 145 12.60 16.10 -8.35
N ASN A 146 12.41 15.31 -9.42
CA ASN A 146 12.73 15.68 -10.80
C ASN A 146 14.18 16.14 -11.02
N LEU A 147 15.08 15.74 -10.12
CA LEU A 147 16.52 15.94 -10.27
C LEU A 147 17.15 14.75 -10.99
N CYS A 148 18.25 15.01 -11.68
CA CYS A 148 19.00 14.01 -12.43
C CYS A 148 20.13 13.43 -11.59
N LEU A 149 20.50 12.21 -11.94
CA LEU A 149 21.68 11.55 -11.45
C LEU A 149 22.94 12.16 -12.08
N ILE A 150 23.89 12.55 -11.23
CA ILE A 150 25.07 13.32 -11.62
C ILE A 150 26.31 12.61 -11.09
N ALA A 151 27.27 12.35 -11.98
CA ALA A 151 28.64 12.10 -11.55
C ALA A 151 29.28 13.44 -11.14
N LYS A 152 29.52 13.62 -9.85
CA LYS A 152 30.01 14.88 -9.30
C LYS A 152 31.54 14.88 -9.31
N PRO A 153 32.18 15.67 -10.19
CA PRO A 153 33.63 15.72 -10.22
C PRO A 153 34.18 16.31 -8.92
N ALA A 154 35.15 15.63 -8.29
CA ALA A 154 35.82 16.16 -7.10
C ALA A 154 36.72 17.37 -7.43
N PHE A 155 37.20 17.48 -8.67
CA PHE A 155 38.11 18.51 -9.15
C PHE A 155 37.66 19.09 -10.48
N LEU A 156 38.14 20.29 -10.84
CA LEU A 156 37.83 20.96 -12.11
C LEU A 156 38.31 20.21 -13.38
N GLN A 157 38.97 19.06 -13.23
CA GLN A 157 39.60 18.31 -14.33
C GLN A 157 38.70 17.21 -14.93
N GLY A 158 37.40 17.21 -14.63
CA GLY A 158 36.45 16.24 -15.18
C GLY A 158 36.10 15.13 -14.19
N VAL A 159 35.40 14.11 -14.68
CA VAL A 159 34.86 13.01 -13.89
C VAL A 159 35.83 11.84 -13.88
N GLY A 160 36.25 11.41 -12.69
CA GLY A 160 37.26 10.37 -12.47
C GLY A 160 36.81 9.24 -11.53
N GLU A 161 37.70 8.27 -11.36
CA GLU A 161 37.50 7.12 -10.46
C GLU A 161 37.43 7.59 -9.00
N GLY A 162 36.43 7.12 -8.26
CA GLY A 162 36.16 7.50 -6.88
C GLY A 162 35.27 8.73 -6.71
N ASP A 163 34.91 9.42 -7.79
CA ASP A 163 33.96 10.54 -7.72
C ASP A 163 32.57 10.09 -7.26
N ASP A 164 31.91 10.94 -6.48
CA ASP A 164 30.58 10.68 -5.95
C ASP A 164 29.52 10.70 -7.06
N VAL A 165 28.46 9.91 -6.84
CA VAL A 165 27.23 10.05 -7.62
C VAL A 165 26.16 10.70 -6.72
N VAL A 166 25.57 11.79 -7.22
CA VAL A 166 24.62 12.64 -6.47
C VAL A 166 23.38 12.96 -7.28
N LEU A 167 22.39 13.61 -6.67
CA LEU A 167 21.33 14.31 -7.39
C LEU A 167 21.73 15.75 -7.75
N GLY A 168 21.25 16.26 -8.87
CA GLY A 168 21.25 17.70 -9.13
C GLY A 168 20.34 18.11 -10.28
N LYS A 169 20.38 19.39 -10.65
CA LYS A 169 19.50 19.90 -11.71
C LYS A 169 19.82 19.20 -13.03
N CYS A 170 18.77 18.72 -13.69
CA CYS A 170 18.87 18.14 -15.02
C CYS A 170 19.39 19.18 -16.01
N ASP A 171 20.37 18.79 -16.81
CA ASP A 171 20.86 19.51 -17.98
C ASP A 171 20.83 18.56 -19.18
N ASP A 172 20.21 19.02 -20.26
CA ASP A 172 20.06 18.26 -21.51
C ASP A 172 21.30 18.36 -22.41
N ALA A 173 22.37 19.04 -21.97
CA ALA A 173 23.63 19.08 -22.70
C ALA A 173 24.20 17.67 -22.93
N GLU A 174 24.18 17.23 -24.19
CA GLU A 174 24.69 15.93 -24.60
C GLU A 174 26.16 15.77 -24.19
N GLY A 175 26.52 14.57 -23.71
CA GLY A 175 27.88 14.28 -23.24
C GLY A 175 28.22 14.91 -21.88
N SER A 176 27.24 15.47 -21.15
CA SER A 176 27.49 15.90 -19.77
C SER A 176 27.70 14.72 -18.82
N TYR A 177 28.21 15.02 -17.63
CA TYR A 177 28.35 14.08 -16.52
C TYR A 177 27.01 13.54 -15.96
N GLN A 178 25.87 13.91 -16.56
CA GLN A 178 24.53 13.45 -16.19
C GLN A 178 23.98 12.35 -17.11
N HIS A 179 24.71 12.00 -18.17
CA HIS A 179 24.28 11.04 -19.17
C HIS A 179 24.78 9.65 -18.82
N TRP A 180 23.85 8.69 -18.79
CA TRP A 180 24.11 7.32 -18.39
C TRP A 180 23.63 6.31 -19.43
N GLU A 181 24.22 5.13 -19.41
CA GLU A 181 23.82 3.98 -20.20
C GLU A 181 23.68 2.76 -19.28
N LEU A 182 22.54 2.09 -19.35
CA LEU A 182 22.34 0.82 -18.67
C LEU A 182 22.61 -0.28 -19.70
N GLU A 183 23.78 -0.90 -19.59
CA GLU A 183 24.18 -1.96 -20.50
C GLU A 183 23.40 -3.25 -20.26
N THR A 184 23.46 -4.17 -21.23
CA THR A 184 22.89 -5.52 -21.10
C THR A 184 23.53 -6.35 -20.00
N SER A 185 24.77 -6.02 -19.62
CA SER A 185 25.49 -6.57 -18.47
C SER A 185 24.87 -6.15 -17.12
N GLY A 186 24.02 -5.11 -17.13
CA GLY A 186 23.51 -4.40 -15.97
C GLY A 186 24.46 -3.34 -15.42
N ALA A 187 25.61 -3.11 -16.07
CA ALA A 187 26.49 -2.00 -15.73
C ALA A 187 25.80 -0.66 -16.03
N LEU A 188 25.88 0.29 -15.09
CA LEU A 188 25.37 1.63 -15.26
C LEU A 188 26.53 2.59 -15.52
N VAL A 189 26.78 2.87 -16.80
CA VAL A 189 27.97 3.56 -17.31
C VAL A 189 27.68 5.04 -17.46
N ASN A 190 28.54 5.89 -16.92
CA ASN A 190 28.52 7.31 -17.19
C ASN A 190 29.13 7.58 -18.58
N LYS A 191 28.37 8.17 -19.50
CA LYS A 191 28.78 8.32 -20.91
C LYS A 191 29.97 9.26 -21.11
N LEU A 192 30.17 10.23 -20.22
CA LEU A 192 31.31 11.16 -20.32
C LEU A 192 32.64 10.50 -19.93
N SER A 193 32.65 9.75 -18.83
CA SER A 193 33.88 9.17 -18.27
C SER A 193 34.14 7.72 -18.71
N GLY A 194 33.12 7.01 -19.18
CA GLY A 194 33.17 5.56 -19.40
C GLY A 194 33.28 4.73 -18.10
N LEU A 195 33.11 5.37 -16.94
CA LEU A 195 33.16 4.71 -15.65
C LEU A 195 31.78 4.20 -15.22
N CYS A 196 31.78 3.13 -14.44
CA CYS A 196 30.58 2.47 -13.94
C CYS A 196 30.23 2.94 -12.53
N MET A 197 28.93 3.03 -12.25
CA MET A 197 28.45 3.21 -10.89
C MET A 197 28.71 1.95 -10.06
N ASN A 198 29.48 2.10 -8.99
CA ASN A 198 29.99 1.02 -8.17
C ASN A 198 29.63 1.22 -6.69
N LEU A 199 29.42 0.11 -5.98
CA LEU A 199 29.40 0.09 -4.52
C LEU A 199 30.81 -0.18 -4.01
N LYS A 200 31.42 0.80 -3.35
CA LYS A 200 32.70 0.62 -2.66
C LYS A 200 32.45 0.39 -1.17
N PRO A 201 32.92 -0.75 -0.60
CA PRO A 201 32.93 -0.93 0.84
C PRO A 201 33.75 0.19 1.50
N GLU A 202 33.19 0.83 2.52
CA GLU A 202 33.94 1.77 3.35
C GLU A 202 34.72 0.98 4.41
N GLN A 203 36.01 1.28 4.62
CA GLN A 203 36.81 0.57 5.63
C GLN A 203 36.14 0.67 7.01
N GLY A 204 35.83 -0.49 7.60
CA GLY A 204 35.15 -0.57 8.88
C GLY A 204 33.62 -0.39 8.83
N ARG A 205 33.01 -0.28 7.64
CA ARG A 205 31.55 -0.17 7.43
C ARG A 205 31.08 -0.95 6.20
N GLU A 206 31.34 -2.25 6.19
CA GLU A 206 30.91 -3.14 5.09
C GLU A 206 29.38 -3.16 4.90
N ASP A 207 28.61 -2.83 5.94
CA ASP A 207 27.14 -2.78 5.90
C ASP A 207 26.58 -1.55 5.16
N ARG A 208 27.43 -0.54 4.90
CA ARG A 208 27.05 0.75 4.30
C ARG A 208 28.02 1.15 3.19
N PRO A 209 28.05 0.41 2.06
CA PRO A 209 28.90 0.78 0.95
C PRO A 209 28.52 2.16 0.41
N THR A 210 29.53 2.89 -0.06
CA THR A 210 29.36 4.19 -0.71
C THR A 210 29.18 3.98 -2.20
N ILE A 211 28.32 4.79 -2.83
CA ILE A 211 28.11 4.78 -4.28
C ILE A 211 29.05 5.81 -4.91
N MET A 212 29.89 5.34 -5.81
CA MET A 212 30.87 6.18 -6.52
C MET A 212 31.16 5.61 -7.91
N LEU A 213 31.92 6.35 -8.71
CA LEU A 213 32.41 5.85 -9.99
C LEU A 213 33.62 4.92 -9.84
N GLY A 214 33.65 3.86 -10.63
CA GLY A 214 34.74 2.88 -10.70
C GLY A 214 34.95 2.40 -12.13
N ARG A 215 36.09 1.76 -12.41
CA ARG A 215 36.32 1.13 -13.71
C ARG A 215 35.27 0.04 -13.98
N CYS A 216 34.72 0.04 -15.19
CA CYS A 216 33.78 -0.99 -15.60
C CYS A 216 34.47 -2.35 -15.73
N GLY A 217 33.85 -3.40 -15.17
CA GLY A 217 34.40 -4.75 -15.17
C GLY A 217 35.51 -4.90 -14.13
N ALA A 218 35.23 -5.61 -13.04
CA ALA A 218 36.28 -6.02 -12.11
C ALA A 218 36.88 -7.35 -12.57
N GLU A 219 38.19 -7.52 -12.41
CA GLU A 219 38.87 -8.80 -12.65
C GLU A 219 38.37 -9.92 -11.72
N GLU A 220 37.77 -9.55 -10.58
CA GLU A 220 37.14 -10.47 -9.64
C GLU A 220 35.61 -10.50 -9.77
N LEU A 221 35.04 -11.71 -9.86
CA LEU A 221 33.60 -11.94 -10.01
C LEU A 221 32.75 -11.28 -8.90
N ALA A 222 33.26 -11.23 -7.66
CA ALA A 222 32.57 -10.65 -6.52
C ALA A 222 32.48 -9.12 -6.63
N ALA A 223 33.57 -8.47 -7.06
CA ALA A 223 33.62 -7.04 -7.34
C ALA A 223 32.84 -6.68 -8.61
N ALA A 224 32.65 -7.62 -9.55
CA ALA A 224 31.78 -7.38 -10.70
C ALA A 224 30.30 -7.26 -10.27
N ALA A 225 29.86 -8.03 -9.28
CA ALA A 225 28.47 -8.02 -8.82
C ALA A 225 28.04 -6.69 -8.18
N THR A 226 28.97 -5.92 -7.60
CA THR A 226 28.68 -4.62 -6.97
C THR A 226 28.38 -3.52 -7.98
N MET A 227 28.73 -3.71 -9.26
CA MET A 227 28.50 -2.77 -10.36
C MET A 227 27.27 -3.14 -11.21
N VAL A 228 26.60 -4.25 -10.91
CA VAL A 228 25.45 -4.72 -11.69
C VAL A 228 24.15 -4.22 -11.05
N TRP A 229 23.37 -3.49 -11.85
CA TRP A 229 22.11 -2.88 -11.49
C TRP A 229 20.99 -3.37 -12.41
N ASN A 230 19.83 -3.60 -11.81
CA ASN A 230 18.61 -3.93 -12.54
C ASN A 230 17.61 -2.80 -12.33
N LEU A 231 17.21 -2.12 -13.40
CA LEU A 231 16.07 -1.20 -13.36
C LEU A 231 14.77 -2.00 -13.44
N SER A 232 13.98 -1.95 -12.38
CA SER A 232 12.68 -2.60 -12.34
C SER A 232 11.60 -1.78 -13.08
N PRO A 233 10.50 -2.40 -13.54
CA PRO A 233 9.41 -1.68 -14.23
C PRO A 233 8.74 -0.57 -13.40
N ASP A 234 8.80 -0.67 -12.08
CA ASP A 234 8.30 0.31 -11.10
C ASP A 234 9.33 1.38 -10.71
N GLY A 235 10.51 1.38 -11.36
CA GLY A 235 11.48 2.47 -11.30
C GLY A 235 12.60 2.31 -10.27
N PHE A 236 12.77 1.14 -9.64
CA PHE A 236 13.87 0.93 -8.70
C PHE A 236 15.13 0.47 -9.43
N PHE A 237 16.27 1.10 -9.14
CA PHE A 237 17.57 0.52 -9.46
C PHE A 237 18.00 -0.41 -8.33
N LYS A 238 17.90 -1.71 -8.56
CA LYS A 238 18.27 -2.74 -7.59
C LYS A 238 19.68 -3.25 -7.87
N ASN A 239 20.56 -3.16 -6.89
CA ASN A 239 21.90 -3.73 -7.01
C ASN A 239 21.83 -5.26 -6.90
N ARG A 240 22.54 -5.96 -7.79
CA ARG A 240 22.51 -7.43 -7.86
C ARG A 240 23.20 -8.09 -6.68
N HIS A 241 24.30 -7.53 -6.18
CA HIS A 241 25.06 -8.10 -5.07
C HIS A 241 24.30 -8.02 -3.74
N THR A 242 23.78 -6.84 -3.40
CA THR A 242 23.13 -6.62 -2.11
C THR A 242 21.63 -6.93 -2.11
N GLY A 243 21.00 -6.92 -3.28
CA GLY A 243 19.55 -7.00 -3.41
C GLY A 243 18.80 -5.76 -2.88
N LYS A 244 19.52 -4.68 -2.56
CA LYS A 244 18.99 -3.41 -2.07
C LYS A 244 18.82 -2.41 -3.23
N CYS A 245 18.11 -1.31 -2.99
CA CYS A 245 17.79 -0.30 -3.98
C CYS A 245 18.63 0.97 -3.81
N LEU A 246 18.87 1.63 -4.94
CA LEU A 246 19.44 2.98 -5.01
C LEU A 246 18.53 3.94 -4.26
N ASN A 247 19.10 4.66 -3.30
CA ASN A 247 18.39 5.56 -2.40
C ASN A 247 19.06 6.92 -2.39
N VAL A 248 18.28 7.99 -2.26
CA VAL A 248 18.83 9.33 -2.07
C VAL A 248 18.90 9.58 -0.56
N ARG A 249 20.06 9.98 -0.07
CA ARG A 249 20.23 10.26 1.35
C ARG A 249 19.35 11.44 1.77
N GLY A 250 18.46 11.21 2.73
CA GLY A 250 17.55 12.22 3.29
C GLY A 250 16.19 11.61 3.65
N MET A 251 15.30 12.39 4.27
CA MET A 251 13.91 11.99 4.52
C MET A 251 12.96 13.17 4.26
N PRO A 252 12.52 13.38 3.00
CA PRO A 252 12.98 12.73 1.76
C PRO A 252 14.27 13.37 1.20
N GLY A 253 15.08 12.58 0.50
CA GLY A 253 16.25 13.03 -0.27
C GLY A 253 15.86 13.73 -1.58
N VAL A 254 15.51 15.02 -1.51
CA VAL A 254 15.06 15.81 -2.68
C VAL A 254 15.94 16.99 -3.04
N ALA A 255 16.98 17.26 -2.24
CA ALA A 255 17.85 18.41 -2.46
C ALA A 255 18.93 18.11 -3.52
N ALA A 256 19.26 19.10 -4.34
CA ALA A 256 20.43 19.03 -5.20
C ALA A 256 21.71 18.92 -4.35
N GLY A 257 22.64 18.07 -4.79
CA GLY A 257 23.86 17.70 -4.06
C GLY A 257 23.67 16.55 -3.07
N SER A 258 22.45 16.02 -2.90
CA SER A 258 22.22 14.86 -2.02
C SER A 258 23.00 13.65 -2.53
N LEU A 259 23.75 13.02 -1.64
CA LEU A 259 24.48 11.78 -1.90
C LEU A 259 23.50 10.62 -2.11
N LEU A 260 23.93 9.64 -2.89
CA LEU A 260 23.23 8.37 -3.01
C LEU A 260 23.77 7.38 -1.98
N GLU A 261 22.90 6.46 -1.57
CA GLU A 261 23.25 5.32 -0.74
C GLU A 261 22.44 4.10 -1.18
N ILE A 262 22.70 2.96 -0.55
CA ILE A 262 21.96 1.75 -0.82
C ILE A 262 21.14 1.32 0.41
N ASN A 263 19.83 1.20 0.23
CA ASN A 263 18.90 0.85 1.30
C ASN A 263 17.93 -0.25 0.89
N ALA A 264 17.24 -0.80 1.88
CA ALA A 264 16.05 -1.60 1.63
C ALA A 264 15.15 -0.92 0.60
N CYS A 265 14.76 -1.67 -0.44
CA CYS A 265 13.80 -1.19 -1.43
C CYS A 265 12.47 -0.84 -0.73
N GLU A 266 12.11 0.45 -0.72
CA GLU A 266 10.86 0.92 -0.13
C GLU A 266 10.02 1.66 -1.18
N ASP A 267 8.84 1.11 -1.48
CA ASP A 267 7.84 1.83 -2.25
C ASP A 267 7.01 2.67 -1.27
N LYS A 268 7.09 3.99 -1.42
CA LYS A 268 6.29 4.97 -0.70
C LYS A 268 6.49 5.04 0.82
N SER A 269 7.62 4.61 1.38
CA SER A 269 7.90 4.74 2.83
C SER A 269 6.72 4.32 3.75
N VAL A 270 5.87 3.40 3.29
CA VAL A 270 4.62 3.10 3.98
C VAL A 270 4.94 2.27 5.20
N ASN A 271 4.73 2.87 6.39
CA ASN A 271 4.78 2.17 7.66
C ASN A 271 3.54 1.27 7.81
N VAL A 272 3.42 0.25 6.95
CA VAL A 272 2.27 -0.66 6.99
C VAL A 272 2.75 -2.06 7.35
N LYS A 273 2.15 -2.59 8.41
CA LYS A 273 2.25 -3.98 8.88
C LYS A 273 1.66 -5.00 7.89
N GLY A 274 1.15 -4.55 6.75
CA GLY A 274 0.46 -5.36 5.73
C GLY A 274 1.05 -5.26 4.33
N LEU A 275 2.32 -4.85 4.18
CA LEU A 275 3.00 -4.94 2.89
C LEU A 275 3.68 -6.31 2.76
N TRP A 276 3.30 -7.06 1.76
CA TRP A 276 3.73 -8.44 1.51
C TRP A 276 4.46 -8.52 0.17
N SER A 277 5.40 -9.47 0.07
CA SER A 277 6.09 -9.82 -1.16
C SER A 277 6.22 -11.33 -1.24
N VAL A 278 5.81 -11.92 -2.36
CA VAL A 278 6.08 -13.33 -2.67
C VAL A 278 7.50 -13.43 -3.22
N LYS A 279 8.37 -14.23 -2.57
CA LYS A 279 9.75 -14.46 -2.99
C LYS A 279 9.90 -15.78 -3.75
N PRO A 280 10.94 -15.93 -4.59
CA PRO A 280 11.29 -17.22 -5.17
C PRO A 280 11.36 -18.32 -4.10
N GLY A 281 10.77 -19.48 -4.39
CA GLY A 281 10.66 -20.58 -3.43
C GLY A 281 9.40 -20.59 -2.55
N GLY A 282 8.47 -19.64 -2.78
CA GLY A 282 7.13 -19.68 -2.19
C GLY A 282 6.98 -18.95 -0.85
N PHE A 283 7.94 -18.11 -0.48
CA PHE A 283 7.86 -17.36 0.78
C PHE A 283 6.97 -16.12 0.65
N ILE A 284 6.00 -15.96 1.54
CA ILE A 284 5.22 -14.71 1.65
C ILE A 284 5.83 -13.91 2.80
N MET A 285 6.53 -12.83 2.45
CA MET A 285 7.37 -12.08 3.38
C MET A 285 6.81 -10.68 3.61
N ASN A 286 6.82 -10.22 4.87
CA ASN A 286 6.50 -8.84 5.18
C ASN A 286 7.64 -7.92 4.72
N ILE A 287 7.31 -6.91 3.93
CA ILE A 287 8.23 -5.89 3.41
C ILE A 287 7.89 -4.48 3.93
N GLY A 288 7.10 -4.39 5.00
CA GLY A 288 6.83 -3.15 5.70
C GLY A 288 8.06 -2.59 6.43
N LYS A 289 7.92 -1.41 7.04
CA LYS A 289 8.99 -0.69 7.75
C LYS A 289 9.08 -1.00 9.25
N ASP A 290 8.12 -1.76 9.80
CA ASP A 290 8.17 -2.17 11.20
C ASP A 290 9.35 -3.13 11.41
N LYS A 291 10.41 -2.65 12.07
CA LYS A 291 11.66 -3.40 12.27
C LYS A 291 11.44 -4.75 12.97
N ASN A 292 10.38 -4.87 13.76
CA ASN A 292 10.09 -6.11 14.45
C ASN A 292 9.58 -7.18 13.49
N ASP A 293 8.95 -6.81 12.38
CA ASP A 293 8.28 -7.73 11.48
C ASP A 293 8.83 -7.73 10.06
N GLN A 294 9.62 -6.71 9.72
CA GLN A 294 10.28 -6.58 8.44
C GLN A 294 11.13 -7.82 8.14
N TYR A 295 10.97 -8.35 6.92
CA TYR A 295 11.65 -9.55 6.41
C TYR A 295 11.29 -10.87 7.10
N LYS A 296 10.21 -10.91 7.89
CA LYS A 296 9.66 -12.17 8.40
C LYS A 296 8.68 -12.79 7.42
N CYS A 297 8.58 -14.12 7.46
CA CYS A 297 7.73 -14.92 6.61
C CYS A 297 6.48 -15.41 7.35
N ILE A 298 5.37 -15.52 6.62
CA ILE A 298 4.18 -16.24 7.10
C ILE A 298 4.58 -17.70 7.36
N THR A 299 4.40 -18.14 8.61
CA THR A 299 4.87 -19.42 9.14
C THR A 299 3.74 -20.12 9.86
N VAL A 300 3.64 -21.44 9.73
CA VAL A 300 2.73 -22.23 10.58
C VAL A 300 3.28 -22.23 12.01
N SER A 301 2.46 -22.05 13.04
CA SER A 301 2.94 -22.07 14.43
C SER A 301 3.45 -23.47 14.84
N GLY A 302 4.24 -23.56 15.91
CA GLY A 302 4.80 -24.80 16.44
C GLY A 302 6.28 -25.04 16.08
N GLU A 303 6.85 -26.12 16.62
CA GLU A 303 8.25 -26.51 16.40
C GLU A 303 8.44 -27.14 15.01
N PRO A 304 9.61 -26.97 14.35
CA PRO A 304 9.84 -27.48 13.00
C PRO A 304 9.71 -29.01 12.85
N TRP A 305 9.97 -29.77 13.91
CA TRP A 305 9.90 -31.24 13.89
C TRP A 305 8.52 -31.80 14.26
N ASP A 306 7.59 -30.96 14.72
CA ASP A 306 6.24 -31.40 15.06
C ASP A 306 5.33 -31.35 13.84
N THR A 307 5.55 -32.29 12.91
CA THR A 307 4.78 -32.37 11.65
C THR A 307 3.28 -32.55 11.89
N LYS A 308 2.88 -33.17 13.01
CA LYS A 308 1.47 -33.32 13.38
C LYS A 308 0.81 -31.98 13.62
N VAL A 309 1.47 -31.07 14.34
CA VAL A 309 0.98 -29.70 14.52
C VAL A 309 1.05 -28.92 13.20
N LYS A 310 2.15 -29.03 12.46
CA LYS A 310 2.34 -28.30 11.19
C LYS A 310 1.36 -28.67 10.09
N GLU A 311 0.76 -29.85 10.17
CA GLU A 311 -0.23 -30.34 9.21
C GLU A 311 -1.65 -30.40 9.79
N ALA A 312 -1.87 -29.95 11.02
CA ALA A 312 -3.19 -29.92 11.63
C ALA A 312 -3.99 -28.70 11.15
N ALA A 313 -5.25 -28.94 10.76
CA ALA A 313 -6.21 -27.87 10.55
C ALA A 313 -6.48 -27.14 11.88
N GLY A 314 -6.68 -25.83 11.82
CA GLY A 314 -6.81 -24.98 13.00
C GLY A 314 -5.47 -24.62 13.64
N THR A 315 -4.34 -24.80 12.95
CA THR A 315 -3.04 -24.33 13.43
C THR A 315 -2.84 -22.87 13.08
N ARG A 316 -2.43 -22.05 14.05
CA ARG A 316 -2.29 -20.59 13.86
C ARG A 316 -1.14 -20.26 12.93
N LEU A 317 -1.26 -19.19 12.15
CA LEU A 317 -0.14 -18.62 11.42
C LEU A 317 0.53 -17.47 12.20
N VAL A 318 1.86 -17.38 12.11
CA VAL A 318 2.71 -16.40 12.80
C VAL A 318 3.78 -15.85 11.86
N LEU A 319 4.46 -14.79 12.27
CA LEU A 319 5.65 -14.27 11.59
C LEU A 319 6.94 -14.68 12.29
N LEU A 320 7.81 -15.36 11.55
CA LEU A 320 9.15 -15.74 11.98
C LEU A 320 10.19 -15.40 10.91
N PRO A 321 11.49 -15.28 11.26
CA PRO A 321 12.54 -15.16 10.26
C PRO A 321 12.44 -16.25 9.18
N CYS A 322 12.65 -15.86 7.93
CA CYS A 322 12.53 -16.76 6.80
C CYS A 322 13.60 -17.86 6.85
N LYS A 323 13.19 -19.14 6.77
CA LYS A 323 14.08 -20.31 6.84
C LYS A 323 13.83 -21.25 5.66
N THR A 324 14.89 -21.74 5.03
CA THR A 324 14.80 -22.70 3.93
C THR A 324 14.35 -24.08 4.43
N ASN A 325 13.59 -24.82 3.61
CA ASN A 325 13.06 -26.16 3.91
C ASN A 325 12.16 -26.25 5.15
N THR A 326 11.29 -25.25 5.31
CA THR A 326 10.36 -25.16 6.44
C THR A 326 8.91 -25.08 5.98
N ASP A 327 8.02 -25.05 6.96
CA ASP A 327 6.59 -24.75 6.93
C ASP A 327 6.24 -23.30 6.53
N GLN A 328 7.18 -22.59 5.91
CA GLN A 328 7.05 -21.21 5.43
C GLN A 328 6.91 -21.11 3.90
N LYS A 329 6.82 -22.25 3.22
CA LYS A 329 6.69 -22.32 1.77
C LYS A 329 5.22 -22.47 1.37
N TRP A 330 4.80 -21.56 0.49
CA TRP A 330 3.43 -21.43 0.03
C TRP A 330 3.36 -21.45 -1.49
N GLU A 331 2.36 -22.14 -2.04
CA GLU A 331 1.99 -22.11 -3.44
C GLU A 331 0.72 -21.28 -3.61
N ILE A 332 0.79 -20.21 -4.41
CA ILE A 332 -0.39 -19.41 -4.76
C ILE A 332 -0.98 -19.96 -6.05
N THR A 333 -2.18 -20.51 -5.99
CA THR A 333 -2.82 -21.09 -7.17
C THR A 333 -3.50 -20.01 -8.02
N PRO A 334 -3.75 -20.26 -9.32
CA PRO A 334 -4.48 -19.32 -10.19
C PRO A 334 -5.88 -18.96 -9.68
N GLN A 335 -6.49 -19.85 -8.89
CA GLN A 335 -7.81 -19.65 -8.29
C GLN A 335 -7.76 -18.77 -7.02
N GLY A 336 -6.57 -18.45 -6.53
CA GLY A 336 -6.34 -17.60 -5.36
C GLY A 336 -6.10 -18.35 -4.05
N PHE A 337 -5.94 -19.68 -4.07
CA PHE A 337 -5.58 -20.42 -2.86
C PHE A 337 -4.12 -20.18 -2.51
N ILE A 338 -3.81 -20.11 -1.22
CA ILE A 338 -2.43 -20.11 -0.72
C ILE A 338 -2.20 -21.43 0.02
N ARG A 339 -1.56 -22.37 -0.66
CA ARG A 339 -1.38 -23.75 -0.19
C ARG A 339 -0.06 -23.93 0.51
N SER A 340 -0.06 -24.65 1.62
CA SER A 340 1.19 -25.11 2.24
C SER A 340 1.86 -26.14 1.34
N VAL A 341 3.16 -25.97 1.09
CA VAL A 341 3.96 -26.88 0.25
C VAL A 341 4.40 -28.14 1.01
N ILE A 342 4.38 -28.11 2.36
CA ILE A 342 4.90 -29.22 3.17
C ILE A 342 3.94 -30.42 3.31
N GLY A 343 2.68 -30.31 2.88
CA GLY A 343 1.76 -31.45 2.82
C GLY A 343 0.35 -31.20 3.37
N GLY A 344 -0.43 -32.28 3.45
CA GLY A 344 -1.73 -32.30 4.14
C GLY A 344 -2.89 -31.57 3.46
N GLN A 345 -2.75 -31.14 2.19
CA GLN A 345 -3.73 -30.33 1.46
C GLN A 345 -4.22 -29.13 2.28
N LYS A 346 -3.28 -28.39 2.87
CA LYS A 346 -3.59 -27.26 3.73
C LYS A 346 -3.51 -25.93 3.01
N CYS A 347 -4.43 -25.03 3.33
CA CYS A 347 -4.54 -23.69 2.82
C CYS A 347 -4.47 -22.69 3.97
N ILE A 348 -3.91 -21.52 3.70
CA ILE A 348 -4.19 -20.34 4.52
C ILE A 348 -5.67 -20.06 4.41
N ASP A 349 -6.31 -19.92 5.55
CA ASP A 349 -7.74 -19.69 5.65
C ASP A 349 -8.08 -18.84 6.86
N LEU A 350 -9.33 -18.42 6.89
CA LEU A 350 -9.96 -17.62 7.89
C LEU A 350 -10.99 -18.54 8.52
N VAL A 351 -10.79 -18.93 9.78
CA VAL A 351 -11.74 -19.83 10.44
C VAL A 351 -13.02 -19.05 10.68
N PRO A 352 -14.17 -19.42 10.06
CA PRO A 352 -15.44 -18.82 10.43
C PRO A 352 -15.77 -19.22 11.86
N ASP A 353 -16.25 -18.25 12.64
CA ASP A 353 -16.93 -18.31 13.95
C ASP A 353 -16.83 -19.64 14.76
N PRO A 354 -16.37 -19.63 16.04
CA PRO A 354 -16.55 -18.54 17.01
C PRO A 354 -15.30 -17.66 17.17
N ASN A 355 -14.55 -17.40 16.09
CA ASN A 355 -13.29 -16.67 16.16
C ASN A 355 -13.43 -15.23 15.59
N PRO A 356 -13.95 -14.27 16.38
CA PRO A 356 -14.19 -12.89 15.95
C PRO A 356 -12.91 -12.08 15.66
N ASP A 357 -11.73 -12.66 15.91
CA ASP A 357 -10.46 -11.93 15.89
C ASP A 357 -9.85 -11.78 14.48
N GLY A 358 -10.45 -12.36 13.44
CA GLY A 358 -9.92 -12.27 12.06
C GLY A 358 -8.54 -12.92 11.87
N LYS A 359 -8.10 -13.76 12.80
CA LYS A 359 -6.78 -14.43 12.74
C LYS A 359 -6.68 -15.35 11.52
N MET A 360 -5.48 -15.46 10.96
CA MET A 360 -5.19 -16.38 9.85
C MET A 360 -4.72 -17.74 10.38
N TRP A 361 -5.24 -18.81 9.80
CA TRP A 361 -5.01 -20.18 10.22
C TRP A 361 -4.64 -21.06 9.04
N LEU A 362 -4.06 -22.20 9.37
CA LEU A 362 -3.90 -23.31 8.46
C LEU A 362 -5.14 -24.18 8.54
N MET A 363 -5.86 -24.35 7.43
CA MET A 363 -7.06 -25.19 7.33
C MET A 363 -6.92 -26.21 6.21
N ASN A 364 -7.75 -27.25 6.22
CA ASN A 364 -7.90 -28.08 5.03
C ASN A 364 -8.34 -27.19 3.88
N CYS A 365 -7.66 -27.24 2.74
CA CYS A 365 -8.18 -26.64 1.53
C CYS A 365 -9.57 -27.22 1.29
N ALA A 366 -10.60 -26.37 1.26
CA ALA A 366 -12.00 -26.79 1.20
C ALA A 366 -12.22 -27.73 0.01
N ASP A 367 -12.96 -28.80 0.28
CA ASP A 367 -13.49 -29.65 -0.78
C ASP A 367 -14.56 -28.87 -1.55
N ARG A 368 -14.64 -29.07 -2.87
CA ARG A 368 -15.42 -28.24 -3.83
C ARG A 368 -16.93 -28.15 -3.58
N ASN A 369 -17.46 -28.79 -2.55
CA ASN A 369 -18.88 -29.07 -2.38
C ASN A 369 -19.65 -27.99 -1.59
N ASP A 370 -18.97 -27.02 -0.96
CA ASP A 370 -19.60 -25.82 -0.42
C ASP A 370 -19.00 -24.55 -1.07
N PRO A 371 -19.71 -23.91 -2.01
CA PRO A 371 -19.25 -22.71 -2.70
C PRO A 371 -18.95 -21.51 -1.78
N ASN A 372 -19.60 -21.45 -0.61
CA ASN A 372 -19.43 -20.34 0.34
C ASN A 372 -18.11 -20.51 1.11
N VAL A 373 -17.84 -21.69 1.66
CA VAL A 373 -16.54 -22.02 2.29
C VAL A 373 -15.38 -21.90 1.28
N TYR A 374 -15.67 -22.15 0.00
CA TYR A 374 -14.70 -22.04 -1.10
C TYR A 374 -14.33 -20.59 -1.47
N ALA A 375 -15.09 -19.57 -1.04
CA ALA A 375 -14.77 -18.16 -1.27
C ALA A 375 -13.81 -17.59 -0.22
N ASP A 376 -13.91 -18.06 1.03
CA ASP A 376 -13.19 -17.58 2.23
C ASP A 376 -11.66 -17.79 2.11
N MET A 377 -11.28 -18.92 1.52
CA MET A 377 -9.89 -19.35 1.30
C MET A 377 -9.19 -18.67 0.13
N LYS A 378 -9.90 -17.82 -0.63
CA LYS A 378 -9.32 -17.18 -1.81
C LYS A 378 -8.72 -15.84 -1.44
N PHE A 379 -7.47 -15.67 -1.79
CA PHE A 379 -6.74 -14.43 -1.67
C PHE A 379 -6.42 -13.85 -3.05
N THR A 380 -6.24 -12.55 -3.09
CA THR A 380 -5.60 -11.84 -4.19
C THR A 380 -4.33 -11.19 -3.70
N PHE A 381 -3.29 -11.28 -4.52
CA PHE A 381 -2.03 -10.63 -4.28
C PHE A 381 -1.87 -9.49 -5.29
N GLY A 382 -1.77 -8.25 -4.81
CA GLY A 382 -1.70 -7.09 -5.70
C GLY A 382 -1.19 -5.84 -4.99
N SER A 383 -0.32 -5.08 -5.64
CA SER A 383 0.28 -3.84 -5.09
C SER A 383 0.91 -4.01 -3.70
N GLY A 384 1.47 -5.20 -3.42
CA GLY A 384 2.04 -5.54 -2.11
C GLY A 384 1.02 -5.83 -1.02
N THR A 385 -0.26 -5.98 -1.33
CA THR A 385 -1.29 -6.40 -0.36
C THR A 385 -1.67 -7.86 -0.56
N LEU A 386 -1.93 -8.56 0.55
CA LEU A 386 -2.51 -9.90 0.55
C LEU A 386 -3.95 -9.77 1.04
N ARG A 387 -4.92 -9.84 0.12
CA ARG A 387 -6.33 -9.51 0.37
C ARG A 387 -7.20 -10.75 0.32
N SER A 388 -8.05 -10.97 1.32
CA SER A 388 -9.11 -11.98 1.27
C SER A 388 -10.19 -11.56 0.28
N ARG A 389 -10.63 -12.47 -0.60
CA ARG A 389 -11.71 -12.19 -1.55
C ARG A 389 -13.09 -12.17 -0.90
N LEU A 390 -13.30 -12.95 0.15
CA LEU A 390 -14.60 -12.94 0.84
C LEU A 390 -14.77 -11.63 1.62
N TYR A 391 -13.87 -11.40 2.58
CA TYR A 391 -14.01 -10.28 3.51
C TYR A 391 -13.53 -8.96 2.93
N GLN A 392 -12.85 -8.99 1.77
CA GLN A 392 -12.25 -7.81 1.14
C GLN A 392 -11.25 -7.07 2.06
N THR A 393 -10.77 -7.74 3.12
CA THR A 393 -9.78 -7.33 4.13
C THR A 393 -8.38 -7.83 3.79
N CYS A 394 -7.36 -7.24 4.40
CA CYS A 394 -5.96 -7.51 4.10
C CYS A 394 -5.27 -8.17 5.29
N ALA A 395 -4.34 -9.09 5.01
CA ALA A 395 -3.46 -9.64 6.03
C ALA A 395 -2.59 -8.53 6.64
N SER A 396 -2.59 -8.44 7.96
CA SER A 396 -1.89 -7.48 8.79
C SER A 396 -1.28 -8.19 10.00
N ILE A 397 -0.47 -7.47 10.78
CA ILE A 397 0.22 -8.01 11.95
C ILE A 397 -0.30 -7.34 13.21
N SER A 398 -0.76 -8.17 14.15
CA SER A 398 -1.20 -7.72 15.47
C SER A 398 0.01 -7.40 16.36
N THR A 399 0.07 -6.19 16.92
CA THR A 399 1.13 -5.80 17.88
C THR A 399 0.80 -6.06 19.34
N THR A 400 -0.40 -6.55 19.65
CA THR A 400 -0.85 -6.73 21.04
C THR A 400 -0.16 -7.87 21.79
N SER A 401 0.52 -8.80 21.09
CA SER A 401 1.03 -10.04 21.70
C SER A 401 2.55 -10.24 21.70
N GLY A 402 3.37 -9.33 21.20
CA GLY A 402 4.84 -9.48 21.15
C GLY A 402 5.36 -10.58 20.18
N SER A 403 4.55 -11.59 19.88
CA SER A 403 4.66 -12.48 18.73
C SER A 403 3.85 -11.90 17.58
N GLY A 404 4.46 -11.66 16.41
CA GLY A 404 3.82 -11.12 15.20
C GLY A 404 2.74 -12.05 14.67
N VAL A 405 1.53 -11.90 15.20
CA VAL A 405 0.36 -12.70 14.84
C VAL A 405 -0.25 -12.14 13.58
N LEU A 406 -0.61 -13.02 12.64
CA LEU A 406 -1.32 -12.62 11.43
C LEU A 406 -2.82 -12.55 11.68
N GLU A 407 -3.39 -11.41 11.35
CA GLU A 407 -4.81 -11.12 11.42
C GLU A 407 -5.28 -10.42 10.14
N LEU A 408 -6.56 -10.51 9.84
CA LEU A 408 -7.20 -9.66 8.87
C LEU A 408 -7.53 -8.33 9.53
N ASP A 409 -7.09 -7.27 8.88
CA ASP A 409 -7.58 -5.93 9.13
C ASP A 409 -8.28 -5.42 7.87
N ASN A 410 -9.07 -4.36 7.98
CA ASN A 410 -9.55 -3.67 6.78
C ASN A 410 -8.34 -3.42 5.86
N CYS A 411 -8.54 -3.40 4.54
CA CYS A 411 -7.43 -3.11 3.62
C CYS A 411 -6.87 -1.66 3.74
N THR A 412 -7.26 -0.97 4.80
CA THR A 412 -6.77 0.28 5.39
C THR A 412 -6.42 0.02 6.85
N GLN A 413 -5.37 0.66 7.35
CA GLN A 413 -5.24 0.85 8.80
C GLN A 413 -6.59 1.35 9.39
N VAL A 414 -7.17 0.54 10.29
CA VAL A 414 -8.29 0.81 11.22
C VAL A 414 -9.75 0.83 10.68
N LYS A 415 -10.60 0.11 11.43
CA LYS A 415 -12.04 -0.21 11.28
C LYS A 415 -13.03 0.91 11.68
N THR A 416 -14.21 0.98 11.03
CA THR A 416 -15.53 1.11 11.71
C THR A 416 -16.71 0.58 10.88
N THR A 417 -17.53 -0.25 11.54
CA THR A 417 -18.96 -0.62 11.40
C THR A 417 -19.78 -0.12 10.19
N GLN A 418 -20.18 -1.02 9.28
CA GLN A 418 -21.57 -1.32 8.86
C GLN A 418 -21.59 -2.34 7.69
N ASP A 419 -21.58 -3.65 7.96
CA ASP A 419 -21.92 -4.69 6.96
C ASP A 419 -23.00 -5.62 7.54
N LEU A 420 -24.24 -5.15 7.43
CA LEU A 420 -25.41 -6.00 7.21
C LEU A 420 -25.99 -5.51 5.89
N HIS A 421 -25.62 -6.14 4.79
CA HIS A 421 -26.48 -6.42 3.64
C HIS A 421 -25.62 -7.01 2.52
N ASP A 422 -25.63 -8.34 2.42
CA ASP A 422 -25.92 -9.02 1.15
C ASP A 422 -26.12 -10.52 1.41
N GLY A 423 -27.39 -10.94 1.33
CA GLY A 423 -27.80 -12.33 1.50
C GLY A 423 -29.32 -12.49 1.43
N ASN A 424 -29.82 -12.76 0.21
CA ASN A 424 -31.15 -13.30 -0.10
C ASN A 424 -32.38 -12.53 0.44
N LEU A 425 -32.81 -11.52 -0.32
CA LEU A 425 -34.17 -10.97 -0.23
C LEU A 425 -34.89 -11.15 -1.57
N ILE A 426 -35.99 -11.91 -1.56
CA ILE A 426 -36.87 -12.05 -2.73
C ILE A 426 -38.09 -11.16 -2.48
N LYS A 427 -38.37 -10.25 -3.42
CA LYS A 427 -39.60 -9.46 -3.41
C LYS A 427 -40.72 -10.27 -4.08
N ARG A 428 -41.76 -10.57 -3.31
CA ARG A 428 -42.94 -11.29 -3.81
C ARG A 428 -43.83 -10.39 -4.66
N PRO A 429 -44.69 -10.95 -5.54
CA PRO A 429 -45.61 -10.18 -6.38
C PRO A 429 -46.62 -9.32 -5.59
N ASP A 430 -46.92 -9.70 -4.36
CA ASP A 430 -47.78 -8.96 -3.41
C ASP A 430 -47.06 -7.79 -2.71
N GLY A 431 -45.76 -7.60 -2.98
CA GLY A 431 -44.95 -6.50 -2.45
C GLY A 431 -44.21 -6.83 -1.16
N ALA A 432 -44.39 -8.01 -0.57
CA ALA A 432 -43.67 -8.43 0.64
C ALA A 432 -42.21 -8.83 0.36
N ILE A 433 -41.33 -8.64 1.34
CA ILE A 433 -39.91 -9.00 1.27
C ILE A 433 -39.66 -10.24 2.15
N GLN A 434 -39.11 -11.31 1.55
CA GLN A 434 -38.89 -12.60 2.21
C GLN A 434 -37.39 -12.92 2.31
N SER A 435 -36.95 -13.43 3.47
CA SER A 435 -35.60 -14.00 3.68
C SER A 435 -35.71 -15.37 4.35
N GLY A 436 -35.38 -16.43 3.61
CA GLY A 436 -35.56 -17.81 4.08
C GLY A 436 -37.02 -18.17 4.33
N SER A 437 -37.32 -18.81 5.48
CA SER A 437 -38.68 -19.18 5.92
C SER A 437 -39.43 -18.05 6.63
N ASN A 438 -38.84 -16.86 6.74
CA ASN A 438 -39.40 -15.72 7.47
C ASN A 438 -39.74 -14.55 6.53
N CYS A 439 -40.84 -13.86 6.86
CA CYS A 439 -41.38 -12.72 6.13
C CYS A 439 -41.19 -11.44 6.96
N LEU A 440 -40.85 -10.33 6.30
CA LEU A 440 -40.71 -9.02 6.94
C LEU A 440 -42.09 -8.37 7.08
N ASP A 441 -42.55 -8.21 8.33
CA ASP A 441 -43.81 -7.56 8.68
C ASP A 441 -43.53 -6.22 9.38
N VAL A 442 -44.31 -5.19 9.07
CA VAL A 442 -44.15 -3.86 9.68
C VAL A 442 -45.24 -3.69 10.72
N VAL A 443 -44.86 -3.80 11.99
CA VAL A 443 -45.77 -3.62 13.13
C VAL A 443 -45.62 -2.22 13.71
N ASP A 444 -46.76 -1.55 13.92
CA ASP A 444 -46.81 -0.28 14.64
C ASP A 444 -46.64 -0.54 16.14
N LEU A 445 -45.63 0.11 16.75
CA LEU A 445 -45.30 -0.08 18.17
C LEU A 445 -46.06 0.87 19.10
N GLY A 446 -47.14 1.49 18.62
CA GLY A 446 -48.03 2.35 19.41
C GLY A 446 -47.90 3.85 19.12
N ALA A 447 -48.45 4.67 20.02
CA ALA A 447 -48.94 6.04 19.81
C ALA A 447 -47.90 7.13 19.43
N GLY A 448 -46.67 6.74 19.05
CA GLY A 448 -45.64 7.65 18.54
C GLY A 448 -45.35 7.50 17.03
N GLY A 449 -46.07 6.65 16.31
CA GLY A 449 -45.82 6.41 14.88
C GLY A 449 -44.50 5.67 14.59
N ALA A 450 -43.89 5.08 15.62
CA ALA A 450 -42.69 4.28 15.49
C ALA A 450 -43.07 2.91 14.93
N LYS A 451 -42.60 2.64 13.70
CA LYS A 451 -42.76 1.35 13.03
C LYS A 451 -41.50 0.54 13.19
N ALA A 452 -41.65 -0.73 13.55
CA ALA A 452 -40.56 -1.69 13.57
C ALA A 452 -40.81 -2.79 12.54
N ALA A 453 -39.75 -3.15 11.80
CA ALA A 453 -39.77 -4.31 10.95
C ALA A 453 -39.43 -5.54 11.80
N VAL A 454 -40.31 -6.53 11.82
CA VAL A 454 -40.14 -7.76 12.60
C VAL A 454 -40.18 -8.94 11.65
N LEU A 455 -39.21 -9.85 11.78
CA LEU A 455 -39.19 -11.11 11.05
C LEU A 455 -40.10 -12.11 11.76
N LYS A 456 -41.11 -12.62 11.06
CA LYS A 456 -42.00 -13.68 11.56
C LYS A 456 -41.99 -14.88 10.58
N PRO A 457 -42.28 -16.10 11.06
CA PRO A 457 -42.50 -17.24 10.16
C PRO A 457 -43.61 -16.90 9.16
N CYS A 458 -43.37 -17.12 7.86
CA CYS A 458 -44.39 -16.86 6.85
C CYS A 458 -45.59 -17.78 7.08
N LEU A 459 -46.77 -17.22 7.33
CA LEU A 459 -48.02 -18.01 7.40
C LEU A 459 -48.32 -18.59 6.02
N GLN A 460 -48.54 -19.90 5.94
CA GLN A 460 -49.01 -20.54 4.71
C GLN A 460 -50.47 -20.15 4.47
N GLY A 461 -50.69 -19.28 3.48
CA GLY A 461 -51.99 -18.89 2.95
C GLY A 461 -51.95 -18.98 1.44
#